data_AF-A0A502G2G4-F1
#
_entry.id   AF-A0A502G2G4-F1
#
_cell.length_a   1.000
_cell.length_b   1.000
_cell.length_c   1.000
_cell.angle_alpha   90.00
_cell.angle_beta   90.00
_cell.angle_gamma   90.00
#
_symmetry.space_group_name_H-M   'P 1'
#
loop_
_entity.id
_entity.type
_entity.pdbx_description
1 polymer ?
#
loop_
_entity_poly.entity_id
_entity_poly.type
_entity_poly.pdbx_seq_one_letter_code
_entity_poly.pdbx_strand_id
1 'polypeptide(L)'
;MRRAEGVQAAYHGERLAARATRLLTAMAPVLAWVRDHQAIRLTDEVVGYAMQLHAVASLATQRVFLAQAGGAGWVSELPVREMPEALVYPLNAYLEDLPGYDPGRTFEDQQGDEARRQHGMVLFMVLPSWSTGGLPT
;
A
#
# COMPACT_ATOMS: atom_id res chain seq x y z
N MET A 1 26.99 -8.22 -24.33
CA MET A 1 25.60 -7.89 -24.00
C MET A 1 25.21 -8.21 -22.54
N ARG A 2 25.65 -9.32 -21.92
CA ARG A 2 25.31 -9.69 -20.52
C ARG A 2 25.58 -8.66 -19.40
N ARG A 3 26.48 -7.69 -19.62
CA ARG A 3 26.86 -6.71 -18.58
C ARG A 3 25.82 -5.59 -18.40
N ALA A 4 25.06 -5.26 -19.44
CA ALA A 4 24.02 -4.23 -19.40
C ALA A 4 22.74 -4.74 -18.69
N GLU A 5 22.39 -6.00 -18.91
CA GLU A 5 21.22 -6.66 -18.29
C GLU A 5 21.37 -6.76 -16.76
N GLY A 6 22.58 -7.07 -16.26
CA GLY A 6 22.85 -7.15 -14.82
C GLY A 6 22.76 -5.80 -14.09
N VAL A 7 23.18 -4.71 -14.73
CA VAL A 7 23.07 -3.35 -14.16
C VAL A 7 21.62 -2.89 -14.11
N GLN A 8 20.84 -3.18 -15.15
CA GLN A 8 19.42 -2.83 -15.19
C GLN A 8 18.60 -3.61 -14.17
N ALA A 9 18.87 -4.92 -14.00
CA ALA A 9 18.23 -5.73 -12.97
C ALA A 9 18.54 -5.24 -11.54
N ALA A 10 19.80 -4.90 -11.26
CA ALA A 10 20.20 -4.33 -9.97
C ALA A 10 19.50 -2.99 -9.70
N TYR A 11 19.44 -2.12 -10.71
CA TYR A 11 18.77 -0.82 -10.62
C TYR A 11 17.25 -0.94 -10.36
N HIS A 12 16.60 -1.91 -11.01
CA HIS A 12 15.19 -2.21 -10.76
C HIS A 12 14.97 -2.75 -9.35
N GLY A 13 15.88 -3.59 -8.84
CA GLY A 13 15.86 -4.09 -7.46
C GLY A 13 16.03 -3.00 -6.40
N GLU A 14 16.98 -2.08 -6.58
CA GLU A 14 17.20 -0.93 -5.68
C GLU A 14 15.97 -0.01 -5.62
N ARG A 15 15.36 0.27 -6.77
CA ARG A 15 14.11 1.06 -6.85
C ARG A 15 12.95 0.38 -6.13
N LEU A 16 12.85 -0.94 -6.25
CA LEU A 16 11.81 -1.72 -5.57
C LEU A 16 11.99 -1.67 -4.05
N ALA A 17 13.22 -1.88 -3.56
CA ALA A 17 13.55 -1.81 -2.14
C ALA A 17 13.30 -0.41 -1.55
N ALA A 18 13.62 0.64 -2.31
CA ALA A 18 13.34 2.02 -1.91
C ALA A 18 11.83 2.28 -1.75
N ARG A 19 10.99 1.80 -2.70
CA ARG A 19 9.54 1.93 -2.61
C ARG A 19 8.94 1.13 -1.47
N ALA A 20 9.41 -0.09 -1.25
CA ALA A 20 9.01 -0.91 -0.10
C ALA A 20 9.32 -0.23 1.23
N THR A 21 10.51 0.36 1.34
CA THR A 21 10.90 1.16 2.50
C THR A 21 9.95 2.34 2.68
N ARG A 22 9.66 3.11 1.61
CA ARG A 22 8.74 4.26 1.67
C ARG A 22 7.36 3.85 2.17
N LEU A 23 6.76 2.80 1.59
CA LEU A 23 5.46 2.29 2.02
C LEU A 23 5.46 1.90 3.50
N LEU A 24 6.46 1.12 3.95
CA LEU A 24 6.60 0.71 5.34
C LEU A 24 6.75 1.91 6.29
N THR A 25 7.61 2.87 5.94
CA THR A 25 7.84 4.06 6.77
C THR A 25 6.63 4.97 6.83
N ALA A 26 5.81 5.04 5.78
CA ALA A 26 4.58 5.81 5.75
C ALA A 26 3.44 5.12 6.52
N MET A 27 3.31 3.80 6.37
CA MET A 27 2.22 3.04 6.99
C MET A 27 2.44 2.73 8.47
N ALA A 28 3.69 2.55 8.92
CA ALA A 28 3.97 2.25 10.33
C ALA A 28 3.35 3.25 11.33
N PRO A 29 3.53 4.57 11.19
CA PRO A 29 2.92 5.52 12.12
C PRO A 29 1.39 5.65 11.96
N VAL A 30 0.86 5.42 10.75
CA VAL A 30 -0.59 5.33 10.51
C VAL A 30 -1.20 4.18 11.31
N LEU A 31 -0.60 2.99 11.20
CA LEU A 31 -1.05 1.80 11.91
C LEU A 31 -0.98 2.05 13.43
N ALA A 32 0.13 2.62 13.93
CA ALA A 32 0.24 2.99 15.34
C ALA A 32 -0.88 3.95 15.78
N TRP A 33 -1.16 4.98 14.97
CA TRP A 33 -2.24 5.92 15.26
C TRP A 33 -3.60 5.23 15.31
N VAL A 34 -3.91 4.37 14.33
CA VAL A 34 -5.18 3.62 14.26
C VAL A 34 -5.32 2.69 15.47
N ARG A 35 -4.26 1.99 15.87
CA ARG A 35 -4.25 1.16 17.08
C ARG A 35 -4.62 1.96 18.33
N ASP A 36 -4.12 3.19 18.44
CA ASP A 36 -4.26 4.01 19.64
C ASP A 36 -5.58 4.80 19.68
N HIS A 37 -6.21 5.06 18.52
CA HIS A 37 -7.37 5.95 18.41
C HIS A 37 -8.65 5.28 17.89
N GLN A 38 -8.55 4.09 17.32
CA GLN A 38 -9.70 3.36 16.79
C GLN A 38 -9.92 2.08 17.59
N ALA A 39 -11.18 1.68 17.75
CA ALA A 39 -11.54 0.45 18.46
C ALA A 39 -11.31 -0.81 17.60
N ILE A 40 -10.16 -0.90 16.92
CA ILE A 40 -9.78 -2.05 16.10
C ILE A 40 -8.50 -2.71 16.58
N ARG A 41 -8.45 -4.04 16.47
CA ARG A 41 -7.24 -4.80 16.71
C ARG A 41 -6.47 -4.93 15.40
N LEU A 42 -5.21 -4.52 15.39
CA LEU A 42 -4.30 -4.75 14.27
C LEU A 42 -3.86 -6.22 14.25
N THR A 43 -4.66 -7.07 13.62
CA THR A 43 -4.25 -8.43 13.24
C THR A 43 -3.42 -8.38 11.96
N ASP A 44 -2.73 -9.49 11.65
CA ASP A 44 -2.07 -9.63 10.36
C ASP A 44 -3.05 -9.31 9.23
N GLU A 45 -4.22 -9.96 9.18
CA GLU A 45 -5.30 -9.74 8.20
C GLU A 45 -5.61 -8.24 7.97
N VAL A 46 -5.79 -7.48 9.06
CA VAL A 46 -6.07 -6.05 8.99
C VAL A 46 -4.88 -5.28 8.42
N VAL A 47 -3.66 -5.59 8.88
CA VAL A 47 -2.45 -4.91 8.41
C VAL A 47 -2.24 -5.16 6.93
N GLY A 48 -2.27 -6.41 6.46
CA GLY A 48 -2.02 -6.67 5.05
C GLY A 48 -3.15 -6.23 4.12
N TYR A 49 -4.40 -6.14 4.60
CA TYR A 49 -5.47 -5.48 3.84
C TYR A 49 -5.23 -3.96 3.74
N ALA A 50 -4.86 -3.31 4.85
CA ALA A 50 -4.58 -1.88 4.88
C ALA A 50 -3.38 -1.47 3.99
N MET A 51 -2.49 -2.42 3.71
CA MET A 51 -1.35 -2.22 2.82
C MET A 51 -1.70 -2.32 1.33
N GLN A 52 -2.89 -2.83 0.96
CA GLN A 52 -3.31 -2.93 -0.44
C GLN A 52 -3.42 -1.55 -1.11
N LEU A 53 -3.18 -1.48 -2.42
CA LEU A 53 -3.11 -0.21 -3.15
C LEU A 53 -4.38 0.63 -2.99
N HIS A 54 -5.56 0.01 -3.05
CA HIS A 54 -6.85 0.72 -2.88
C HIS A 54 -7.05 1.23 -1.46
N ALA A 55 -6.59 0.47 -0.44
CA ALA A 55 -6.66 0.89 0.95
C ALA A 55 -5.71 2.04 1.25
N VAL A 56 -4.48 1.98 0.71
CA VAL A 56 -3.51 3.09 0.77
C VAL A 56 -4.08 4.33 0.07
N ALA A 57 -4.67 4.17 -1.11
CA ALA A 57 -5.28 5.28 -1.85
C ALA A 57 -6.47 5.90 -1.10
N SER A 58 -7.37 5.08 -0.55
CA SER A 58 -8.51 5.54 0.25
C SER A 58 -8.04 6.32 1.48
N LEU A 59 -7.02 5.83 2.19
CA LEU A 59 -6.47 6.55 3.33
C LEU A 59 -5.81 7.88 2.92
N ALA A 60 -4.98 7.86 1.87
CA ALA A 60 -4.22 9.01 1.41
C ALA A 60 -5.11 10.13 0.86
N THR A 61 -6.21 9.78 0.18
CA THR A 61 -7.02 10.76 -0.57
C THR A 61 -8.35 11.08 0.10
N GLN A 62 -8.92 10.15 0.87
CA GLN A 62 -10.26 10.27 1.46
C GLN A 62 -10.24 10.28 2.99
N ARG A 63 -9.07 10.06 3.62
CA ARG A 63 -8.94 9.89 5.08
C ARG A 63 -9.83 8.76 5.62
N VAL A 64 -9.91 7.67 4.87
CA VAL A 64 -10.65 6.46 5.27
C VAL A 64 -9.67 5.30 5.39
N PHE A 65 -9.56 4.74 6.60
CA PHE A 65 -8.80 3.52 6.82
C PHE A 65 -9.69 2.31 6.50
N LEU A 66 -9.26 1.46 5.56
CA LEU A 66 -9.98 0.24 5.23
C LEU A 66 -9.39 -0.94 6.00
N ALA A 67 -10.24 -1.64 6.74
CA ALA A 67 -9.85 -2.82 7.51
C ALA A 67 -10.71 -4.02 7.08
N GLN A 68 -10.10 -5.15 6.73
CA GLN A 68 -10.80 -6.41 6.57
C GLN A 68 -10.46 -7.32 7.74
N ALA A 69 -11.49 -7.87 8.39
CA ALA A 69 -11.32 -8.76 9.52
C ALA A 69 -12.32 -9.91 9.46
N GLY A 70 -11.85 -11.10 9.83
CA GLY A 70 -12.71 -12.23 10.18
C GLY A 70 -13.11 -13.14 9.02
N GLY A 71 -12.33 -13.21 7.93
CA GLY A 71 -12.46 -14.24 6.88
C GLY A 71 -13.75 -14.22 6.04
N ALA A 72 -14.79 -13.52 6.49
CA ALA A 72 -16.07 -13.37 5.82
C ALA A 72 -16.05 -12.28 4.72
N GLY A 73 -14.90 -11.65 4.48
CA GLY A 73 -14.71 -10.67 3.42
C GLY A 73 -15.24 -9.27 3.72
N TRP A 74 -15.87 -9.04 4.88
CA TRP A 74 -16.40 -7.73 5.24
C TRP A 74 -15.29 -6.69 5.41
N VAL A 75 -15.39 -5.61 4.65
CA VAL A 75 -14.51 -4.45 4.72
C VAL A 75 -15.19 -3.41 5.61
N SER A 76 -14.50 -3.01 6.68
CA SER A 76 -14.88 -1.89 7.52
C SER A 76 -14.22 -0.62 7.00
N GLU A 77 -15.02 0.41 6.77
CA GLU A 77 -14.55 1.76 6.47
C GLU A 77 -14.50 2.56 7.77
N LEU A 78 -13.32 3.03 8.14
CA LEU A 78 -13.09 3.78 9.37
C LEU A 78 -12.64 5.20 8.99
N PRO A 79 -13.52 6.21 9.07
CA PRO A 79 -13.14 7.58 8.85
C PRO A 79 -12.09 8.02 9.90
N VAL A 80 -10.92 8.47 9.45
CA VAL A 80 -9.81 8.92 10.29
C VAL A 80 -9.53 10.40 10.10
N ARG A 81 -10.58 11.22 10.13
CA ARG A 81 -10.51 12.66 9.87
C ARG A 81 -9.62 13.43 10.85
N GLU A 82 -9.49 12.91 12.06
CA GLU A 82 -8.65 13.49 13.13
C GLU A 82 -7.17 13.11 13.00
N MET A 83 -6.83 12.18 12.10
CA MET A 83 -5.44 11.79 11.89
C MET A 83 -4.63 12.99 11.39
N PRO A 84 -3.47 13.30 11.98
CA PRO A 84 -2.65 14.43 11.53
C PRO A 84 -2.24 14.27 10.06
N GLU A 85 -2.27 15.38 9.29
CA GLU A 85 -1.81 15.41 7.89
C GLU A 85 -0.38 14.88 7.73
N ALA A 86 0.50 15.15 8.71
CA ALA A 86 1.88 14.66 8.69
C ALA A 86 2.01 13.12 8.65
N LEU A 87 0.98 12.38 9.08
CA LEU A 87 0.95 10.92 8.99
C LEU A 87 0.43 10.41 7.64
N VAL A 88 -0.46 11.17 7.00
CA VAL A 88 -1.11 10.75 5.75
C VAL A 88 -0.33 11.21 4.52
N TYR A 89 0.21 12.43 4.54
CA TYR A 89 0.96 13.01 3.42
C TYR A 89 2.06 12.11 2.83
N PRO A 90 2.84 11.34 3.62
CA PRO A 90 3.81 10.39 3.07
C PRO A 90 3.19 9.28 2.20
N LEU A 91 1.92 8.92 2.42
CA LEU A 91 1.20 7.97 1.57
C LEU A 91 0.86 8.59 0.21
N ASN A 92 0.51 9.88 0.16
CA ASN A 92 0.32 10.59 -1.10
C ASN A 92 1.62 10.59 -1.91
N ALA A 93 2.74 10.92 -1.27
CA ALA A 93 4.06 10.89 -1.92
C ALA A 93 4.46 9.48 -2.40
N TYR A 94 4.07 8.43 -1.68
CA TYR A 94 4.26 7.05 -2.14
C TYR A 94 3.46 6.75 -3.42
N LEU A 95 2.18 7.16 -3.46
CA LEU A 95 1.31 6.94 -4.62
C LEU A 95 1.81 7.71 -5.85
N GLU A 96 2.25 8.96 -5.69
CA GLU A 96 2.82 9.78 -6.78
C GLU A 96 4.12 9.19 -7.37
N ASP A 97 4.89 8.44 -6.57
CA ASP A 97 6.12 7.77 -7.03
C ASP A 97 5.86 6.43 -7.73
N LEU A 98 4.62 5.90 -7.67
CA LEU A 98 4.25 4.67 -8.37
C LEU A 98 4.09 4.95 -9.87
N PRO A 99 4.87 4.26 -10.73
CA PRO A 99 4.68 4.37 -12.17
C PRO A 99 3.24 4.03 -12.55
N GLY A 100 2.63 4.90 -13.38
CA GLY A 100 1.27 4.71 -13.87
C GLY A 100 0.14 5.03 -12.89
N TYR A 101 0.44 5.57 -11.70
CA TYR A 101 -0.57 6.12 -10.81
C TYR A 101 -0.84 7.59 -11.18
N ASP A 102 -2.12 7.97 -11.31
CA ASP A 102 -2.55 9.34 -11.60
C ASP A 102 -3.19 9.95 -10.35
N PRO A 103 -2.53 10.90 -9.66
CA PRO A 103 -3.07 11.52 -8.45
C PRO A 103 -4.30 12.40 -8.72
N GLY A 104 -4.59 12.75 -9.98
CA GLY A 104 -5.76 13.51 -10.37
C GLY A 104 -7.05 12.67 -10.49
N ARG A 105 -6.97 11.36 -10.23
CA ARG A 105 -8.08 10.41 -10.39
C ARG A 105 -8.39 9.67 -9.11
N THR A 106 -9.64 9.24 -8.96
CA THR A 106 -10.02 8.27 -7.93
C THR A 106 -9.28 6.93 -8.17
N PHE A 107 -9.28 6.05 -7.18
CA PHE A 107 -8.65 4.74 -7.34
C PHE A 107 -9.37 3.90 -8.40
N GLU A 108 -10.70 4.02 -8.48
CA GLU A 108 -11.57 3.33 -9.42
C GLU A 108 -11.37 3.81 -10.86
N ASP A 109 -11.02 5.10 -11.04
CA ASP A 109 -10.81 5.72 -12.34
C ASP A 109 -9.35 5.61 -12.87
N GLN A 110 -8.46 4.95 -12.12
CA GLN A 110 -7.09 4.70 -12.56
C GLN A 110 -7.08 3.86 -13.84
N GLN A 111 -6.21 4.23 -14.79
CA GLN A 111 -6.10 3.53 -16.07
C GLN A 111 -4.94 2.55 -16.09
N GLY A 112 -5.19 1.38 -16.68
CA GLY A 112 -4.19 0.33 -16.82
C GLY A 112 -3.80 -0.33 -15.50
N ASP A 113 -2.87 -1.27 -15.57
CA ASP A 113 -2.48 -2.10 -14.42
C ASP A 113 -1.04 -1.83 -13.94
N GLU A 114 -0.38 -0.79 -14.47
CA GLU A 114 1.01 -0.48 -14.11
C GLU A 114 1.17 -0.21 -12.62
N ALA A 115 0.38 0.70 -12.05
CA ALA A 115 0.45 1.05 -10.64
C ALA A 115 0.16 -0.18 -9.76
N ARG A 116 -0.87 -0.97 -10.13
CA ARG A 116 -1.22 -2.23 -9.44
C ARG A 116 -0.06 -3.22 -9.48
N ARG A 117 0.58 -3.39 -10.63
CA ARG A 117 1.71 -4.30 -10.82
C ARG A 117 2.93 -3.85 -10.01
N GLN A 118 3.29 -2.57 -10.07
CA GLN A 118 4.41 -2.00 -9.32
C GLN A 118 4.17 -2.11 -7.81
N HIS A 119 2.97 -1.78 -7.34
CA HIS A 119 2.59 -1.93 -5.94
C HIS A 119 2.56 -3.40 -5.51
N GLY A 120 2.08 -4.32 -6.35
CA GLY A 120 2.10 -5.76 -6.07
C GLY A 120 3.51 -6.31 -5.87
N MET A 121 4.49 -5.84 -6.65
CA MET A 121 5.90 -6.17 -6.43
C MET A 121 6.42 -5.65 -5.08
N VAL A 122 5.98 -4.45 -4.67
CA VAL A 122 6.31 -3.89 -3.36
C VAL A 122 5.72 -4.74 -2.24
N LEU A 123 4.44 -5.13 -2.34
CA LEU A 123 3.79 -5.98 -1.33
C LEU A 123 4.44 -7.35 -1.22
N PHE A 124 4.85 -7.96 -2.33
CA PHE A 124 5.58 -9.22 -2.31
C PHE A 124 6.85 -9.15 -1.46
N MET A 125 7.54 -8.01 -1.49
CA MET A 125 8.75 -7.77 -0.69
C MET A 125 8.44 -7.52 0.80
N VAL A 126 7.34 -6.81 1.08
CA VAL A 126 6.97 -6.37 2.43
C VAL A 126 6.22 -7.45 3.22
N LEU A 127 5.37 -8.22 2.55
CA LEU A 127 4.49 -9.24 3.13
C LEU A 127 4.65 -10.59 2.40
N PRO A 128 5.84 -11.22 2.43
CA PRO A 128 6.11 -12.43 1.65
C PRO A 128 5.25 -13.65 2.05
N SER A 129 4.69 -13.69 3.26
CA SER A 129 3.78 -14.76 3.70
C SER A 129 2.36 -14.65 3.10
N TRP A 130 2.06 -13.57 2.37
CA TRP A 130 0.71 -13.28 1.84
C TRP A 130 0.58 -13.56 0.34
N SER A 131 1.70 -13.68 -0.37
CA SER A 131 1.74 -14.00 -1.80
C SER A 131 1.43 -15.46 -2.13
N THR A 132 1.26 -16.33 -1.13
CA THR A 132 0.90 -17.75 -1.33
C THR A 132 -0.61 -18.00 -1.30
N GLY A 133 -1.44 -16.96 -1.09
CA GLY A 133 -2.88 -17.09 -0.83
C GLY A 133 -3.82 -16.83 -2.02
N GLY A 134 -3.33 -16.56 -3.23
CA GLY A 134 -4.21 -16.39 -4.39
C GLY A 134 -3.60 -15.61 -5.54
N LEU A 135 -2.97 -16.32 -6.46
CA LEU A 135 -3.07 -15.93 -7.88
C LEU A 135 -4.41 -16.53 -8.35
N PRO A 136 -5.38 -15.74 -8.84
CA PRO A 136 -6.48 -16.32 -9.60
C PRO A 136 -5.87 -16.97 -10.84
N THR A 137 -6.02 -18.28 -10.95
CA THR A 137 -5.87 -19.02 -12.22
C THR A 137 -6.94 -18.61 -13.21
#